data_AF-R4RXK0-F1
#
_entry.id   AF-R4RXK0-F1
#
_cell.length_a   1.000
_cell.length_b   1.000
_cell.length_c   1.000
_cell.angle_alpha   90.00
_cell.angle_beta   90.00
_cell.angle_gamma   90.00
#
_symmetry.space_group_name_H-M   'P 1'
#
loop_
_entity.id
_entity.type
_entity.pdbx_description
1 polymer ?
#
loop_
_entity_poly.entity_id
_entity_poly.type
_entity_poly.pdbx_seq_one_letter_code
_entity_poly.pdbx_strand_id
1 'polypeptide(L)'
;MVLIMQKLNKKIRLLQNMISHIQTINKKTINKKIVFQLVKQFSQDLNLTTILKTICINRSTYYYWLKIEEKLKLKEEKQLITSENTTPKSNMPL
;
A
#
# COMPACT_ATOMS: atom_id res chain seq x y z
N MET A 1 23.42 24.58 10.73
CA MET A 1 22.18 24.86 11.48
C MET A 1 20.92 24.78 10.60
N VAL A 2 20.88 25.49 9.46
CA VAL A 2 19.72 25.50 8.52
C VAL A 2 19.31 24.11 8.01
N LEU A 3 20.26 23.29 7.57
CA LEU A 3 20.00 21.92 7.08
C LEU A 3 19.40 20.98 8.14
N ILE A 4 19.80 21.14 9.40
CA ILE A 4 19.31 20.33 10.53
C ILE A 4 17.85 20.70 10.82
N MET A 5 17.53 21.99 10.83
CA MET A 5 16.17 22.52 10.97
C MET A 5 15.24 22.05 9.84
N GLN A 6 15.73 22.06 8.59
CA GLN A 6 14.94 21.57 7.44
C GLN A 6 14.66 20.06 7.53
N LYS A 7 15.65 19.26 7.95
CA LYS A 7 15.44 17.82 8.19
C LYS A 7 14.46 17.57 9.34
N LEU A 8 14.52 18.37 10.39
CA LEU A 8 13.61 18.28 11.53
C LEU A 8 12.17 18.65 11.13
N ASN A 9 11.99 19.75 10.39
CA ASN A 9 10.67 20.17 9.89
C ASN A 9 10.04 19.15 8.93
N LYS A 10 10.84 18.50 8.08
CA LYS A 10 10.36 17.40 7.23
C LYS A 10 9.82 16.24 8.09
N LYS A 11 10.55 15.85 9.14
CA LYS A 11 10.12 14.78 10.06
C LYS A 11 8.85 15.17 10.84
N ILE A 12 8.75 16.42 11.30
CA ILE A 12 7.56 16.92 12.01
C ILE A 12 6.33 16.91 11.10
N ARG A 13 6.47 17.38 9.85
CA ARG A 13 5.37 17.35 8.87
C ARG A 13 4.97 15.92 8.50
N LEU A 14 5.92 15.01 8.41
CA LEU A 14 5.69 13.57 8.21
C LEU A 14 4.80 13.00 9.34
N LEU A 15 5.19 13.28 10.58
CA LEU A 15 4.49 12.85 11.79
C LEU A 15 3.08 13.44 11.87
N GLN A 16 2.91 14.73 11.58
CA GLN A 16 1.61 15.41 11.57
C GLN A 16 0.66 14.82 10.51
N ASN A 17 1.17 14.53 9.31
CA ASN A 17 0.39 13.87 8.26
C ASN A 17 -0.04 12.46 8.68
N MET A 18 0.89 11.67 9.26
CA MET A 18 0.56 10.35 9.79
C MET A 18 -0.56 10.45 10.84
N ILE A 19 -0.44 11.37 11.82
CA ILE A 19 -1.44 11.57 12.88
C ILE A 19 -2.81 11.94 12.32
N SER A 20 -2.88 12.86 11.35
CA SER A 20 -4.15 13.28 10.73
C SER A 20 -4.84 12.13 9.99
N HIS A 21 -4.08 11.32 9.26
CA HIS A 21 -4.62 10.14 8.59
C HIS A 21 -5.09 9.06 9.58
N ILE A 22 -4.37 8.85 10.68
CA ILE A 22 -4.75 7.91 11.75
C ILE A 22 -6.03 8.36 12.45
N GLN A 23 -6.16 9.65 12.75
CA GLN A 23 -7.37 10.22 13.31
C GLN A 23 -8.58 10.04 12.38
N THR A 24 -8.36 10.13 11.07
CA THR A 24 -9.39 9.88 10.04
C THR A 24 -9.79 8.40 9.97
N ILE A 25 -8.81 7.51 10.08
CA ILE A 25 -8.98 6.05 10.12
C ILE A 25 -9.77 5.60 11.36
N ASN A 26 -9.42 6.11 12.55
CA ASN A 26 -10.06 5.74 13.82
C ASN A 26 -11.51 6.23 13.93
N LYS A 27 -11.91 7.25 13.18
CA LYS A 27 -13.25 7.85 13.28
C LYS A 27 -14.31 7.13 12.43
N LYS A 28 -13.95 6.29 11.45
CA LYS A 28 -14.97 5.75 10.51
C LYS A 28 -14.66 4.46 9.74
N THR A 29 -13.76 3.58 10.19
CA THR A 29 -13.39 2.26 9.61
C THR A 29 -12.00 2.29 8.98
N ILE A 30 -11.13 1.39 9.44
CA ILE A 30 -9.78 1.22 8.90
C ILE A 30 -9.86 0.59 7.51
N ASN A 31 -9.55 1.38 6.48
CA ASN A 31 -9.51 0.88 5.10
C ASN A 31 -8.12 0.32 4.76
N LYS A 32 -8.05 -0.97 4.40
CA LYS A 32 -6.80 -1.65 4.00
C LYS A 32 -6.02 -0.91 2.91
N LYS A 33 -6.69 -0.22 1.98
CA LYS A 33 -6.05 0.54 0.89
C LYS A 33 -5.23 1.71 1.42
N ILE A 34 -5.76 2.42 2.41
CA ILE A 34 -5.08 3.55 3.05
C ILE A 34 -3.84 3.05 3.79
N VAL A 35 -3.96 1.92 4.48
CA VAL A 35 -2.83 1.27 5.17
C VAL A 35 -1.70 0.94 4.19
N PHE A 36 -2.00 0.34 3.03
CA PHE A 36 -0.98 0.06 2.02
C PHE A 36 -0.35 1.33 1.42
N GLN A 37 -1.14 2.37 1.17
CA GLN A 37 -0.62 3.66 0.67
C GLN A 37 0.35 4.29 1.68
N LEU A 38 0.01 4.30 2.97
CA LEU A 38 0.87 4.82 4.03
C LEU A 38 2.16 4.01 4.14
N VAL A 39 2.07 2.68 4.12
CA VAL A 39 3.26 1.83 4.13
C VAL A 39 4.16 2.12 2.93
N LYS A 40 3.60 2.28 1.72
CA LYS A 40 4.36 2.62 0.51
C LYS A 40 5.00 4.00 0.58
N GLN A 41 4.30 4.98 1.15
CA GLN A 41 4.77 6.36 1.25
C GLN A 41 5.92 6.50 2.25
N PHE A 42 5.88 5.73 3.34
CA PHE A 42 6.86 5.87 4.43
C PHE A 42 7.91 4.77 4.46
N SER A 43 7.82 3.72 3.62
CA SER A 43 8.79 2.62 3.61
C SER A 43 10.21 3.05 3.26
N GLN A 44 10.39 4.18 2.58
CA GLN A 44 11.70 4.74 2.27
C GLN A 44 12.37 5.41 3.49
N ASP A 45 11.56 5.93 4.42
CA ASP A 45 12.02 6.72 5.56
C ASP A 45 11.93 5.98 6.90
N LEU A 46 11.03 4.99 7.02
CA LEU A 46 10.67 4.32 8.26
C LEU A 46 10.57 2.80 8.06
N ASN A 47 10.93 2.05 9.11
CA ASN A 47 10.72 0.61 9.11
C ASN A 47 9.22 0.27 9.20
N LEU A 48 8.82 -0.84 8.58
CA LEU A 48 7.41 -1.29 8.54
C LEU A 48 6.79 -1.40 9.93
N THR A 49 7.53 -1.93 10.91
CA THR A 49 7.03 -2.12 12.28
C THR A 49 6.67 -0.80 12.94
N THR A 50 7.48 0.24 12.72
CA THR A 50 7.24 1.60 13.20
C THR A 50 6.00 2.15 12.54
N ILE A 51 5.90 2.07 11.21
CA ILE A 51 4.73 2.55 10.47
C ILE A 51 3.45 1.90 11.00
N LEU A 52 3.43 0.57 11.12
CA LEU A 52 2.28 -0.21 11.59
C LEU A 52 1.89 0.12 13.04
N LYS A 53 2.88 0.26 13.94
CA LYS A 53 2.66 0.72 15.31
C LYS A 53 2.05 2.12 15.35
N THR A 54 2.57 3.03 14.53
CA THR A 54 2.06 4.41 14.44
C THR A 54 0.59 4.40 14.03
N ILE A 55 0.22 3.61 13.02
CA ILE A 55 -1.17 3.51 12.55
C ILE A 55 -2.05 2.54 13.37
N CYS A 56 -1.56 2.03 14.50
CA CYS A 56 -2.25 1.09 15.37
C CYS A 56 -2.75 -0.18 14.65
N ILE A 57 -1.97 -0.70 13.70
CA ILE A 57 -2.28 -1.94 12.98
C ILE A 57 -1.38 -3.07 13.45
N ASN A 58 -2.00 -4.20 13.80
CA ASN A 58 -1.26 -5.41 14.10
C ASN A 58 -0.54 -5.94 12.86
N ARG A 59 0.71 -6.38 13.07
CA ARG A 59 1.55 -6.91 12.00
C ARG A 59 0.92 -8.15 11.33
N SER A 60 0.24 -8.98 12.10
CA SER A 60 -0.53 -10.13 11.60
C SER A 60 -1.65 -9.71 10.65
N THR A 61 -2.43 -8.68 11.01
CA THR A 61 -3.50 -8.13 10.17
C THR A 61 -2.94 -7.58 8.85
N TYR A 62 -1.83 -6.85 8.91
CA TYR A 62 -1.16 -6.34 7.71
C TYR A 62 -0.72 -7.47 6.77
N TYR A 63 -0.01 -8.48 7.28
CA TYR A 63 0.44 -9.61 6.45
C TYR A 63 -0.73 -10.45 5.92
N TYR A 64 -1.81 -10.58 6.67
CA TYR A 64 -3.03 -11.23 6.19
C TYR A 64 -3.59 -10.51 4.96
N TRP A 65 -3.70 -9.18 5.01
CA TRP A 65 -4.14 -8.40 3.85
C TRP A 65 -3.16 -8.48 2.68
N LEU A 66 -1.85 -8.45 2.95
CA LEU A 66 -0.83 -8.57 1.91
C LEU A 66 -0.97 -9.90 1.16
N LYS A 67 -1.11 -11.00 1.88
CA LYS A 67 -1.31 -12.35 1.32
C LYS A 67 -2.57 -12.44 0.47
N ILE A 68 -3.65 -11.77 0.85
CA ILE A 68 -4.88 -11.72 0.03
C ILE A 68 -4.62 -10.95 -1.26
N GLU A 69 -3.91 -9.82 -1.19
CA GLU A 69 -3.64 -9.00 -2.37
C GLU A 69 -2.76 -9.74 -3.39
N GLU A 70 -1.73 -10.44 -2.93
CA GLU A 70 -0.88 -11.30 -3.76
C GLU A 70 -1.70 -12.41 -4.44
N LYS A 71 -2.60 -13.06 -3.69
CA LYS A 71 -3.49 -14.09 -4.26
C LYS A 71 -4.42 -13.54 -5.35
N LEU A 72 -4.87 -12.30 -5.22
CA LEU A 72 -5.72 -11.66 -6.24
C LEU A 72 -4.91 -11.34 -7.49
N LYS A 73 -3.73 -10.73 -7.34
CA LYS A 73 -2.82 -10.45 -8.47
C LYS A 73 -2.43 -11.72 -9.22
N LEU A 74 -2.11 -12.80 -8.51
CA LEU A 74 -1.81 -14.09 -9.11
C LEU A 74 -2.99 -14.69 -9.89
N LYS A 75 -4.24 -14.45 -9.45
CA LYS A 75 -5.43 -14.89 -10.19
C LYS A 75 -5.63 -14.06 -11.45
N GLU A 76 -5.45 -12.75 -11.36
CA GLU A 76 -5.54 -11.82 -12.49
C GLU A 76 -4.49 -12.14 -13.56
N GLU A 77 -3.22 -12.34 -13.17
CA GLU A 77 -2.14 -12.74 -14.07
C GLU A 77 -2.45 -14.08 -14.78
N LYS A 78 -2.91 -15.09 -14.03
CA LYS A 78 -3.28 -16.38 -14.61
C LYS A 78 -4.44 -16.26 -15.62
N GLN A 79 -5.43 -15.43 -15.32
CA GLN A 79 -6.54 -15.17 -16.25
C GLN A 79 -6.05 -14.47 -17.52
N LEU A 80 -5.16 -13.48 -17.39
CA LEU A 80 -4.60 -12.73 -18.51
C LEU A 80 -3.82 -13.65 -19.47
N ILE A 81 -2.94 -14.50 -18.91
CA ILE A 81 -2.17 -15.51 -19.67
C ILE A 81 -3.12 -16.48 -20.39
N THR A 82 -4.21 -16.87 -19.75
CA THR A 82 -5.19 -17.79 -20.37
C THR A 82 -5.91 -17.11 -21.54
N SER A 83 -6.29 -15.83 -21.41
CA SER A 83 -6.98 -15.08 -22.48
C SER A 83 -6.10 -14.81 -23.70
N GLU A 84 -4.82 -14.51 -23.52
CA GLU A 84 -3.88 -14.26 -24.62
C GLU A 84 -3.61 -15.53 -25.45
N ASN A 85 -3.53 -16.69 -24.78
CA ASN A 85 -3.28 -17.98 -25.42
C ASN A 85 -4.49 -18.57 -26.17
N THR A 86 -5.69 -18.01 -26.00
CA THR A 86 -6.94 -18.50 -26.61
C THR A 86 -7.46 -17.66 -27.78
N THR A 87 -6.73 -16.66 -28.27
CA THR A 87 -7.12 -15.92 -29.49
C THR A 87 -6.92 -16.80 -30.73
N PRO A 88 -7.97 -17.20 -31.47
CA PRO A 88 -7.79 -17.93 -32.72
C PRO A 88 -7.28 -16.97 -33.79
N LYS A 89 -6.16 -17.30 -34.44
CA LYS A 89 -5.82 -16.78 -35.77
C LYS A 89 -6.90 -17.25 -36.75
N SER A 90 -7.98 -16.50 -36.92
CA SER A 90 -8.93 -16.73 -38.00
C SER A 90 -9.56 -15.43 -38.50
N ASN A 91 -8.74 -14.57 -39.09
CA ASN A 91 -9.22 -13.57 -40.04
C ASN A 91 -8.67 -13.95 -41.41
N MET A 92 -9.40 -14.83 -42.11
CA MET A 92 -9.25 -15.07 -43.55
C MET A 92 -10.36 -14.24 -44.22
N PRO A 93 -10.04 -13.26 -45.08
CA PRO A 93 -11.07 -12.49 -45.77
C PRO A 93 -11.63 -13.32 -46.93
N LEU A 94 -12.97 -13.37 -47.01
CA LEU A 94 -13.72 -13.74 -48.21
C LEU A 94 -13.77 -12.54 -49.17
#